data_AF-A0A956ENS7-F1
#
_entry.id   AF-A0A956ENS7-F1
#
_cell.length_a   1.000
_cell.length_b   1.000
_cell.length_c   1.000
_cell.angle_alpha   90.00
_cell.angle_beta   90.00
_cell.angle_gamma   90.00
#
_symmetry.space_group_name_H-M   'P 1'
#
loop_
_entity.id
_entity.type
_entity.pdbx_description
1 polymer ?
#
loop_
_entity_poly.entity_id
_entity_poly.type
_entity_poly.pdbx_seq_one_letter_code
_entity_poly.pdbx_strand_id
1 'polypeptide(L)' 'VGKGGIVRDPAARQGALAAVTDAAKSLGFAALGACESPIAGQKGNLELLVWLRWGADHAGDLASACE' A
#
# COMPACT_ATOMS: atom_id res chain seq x y z
N VAL A 1 -3.65 -16.28 3.56
CA VAL A 1 -2.30 -16.48 2.96
C VAL A 1 -2.21 -17.91 2.44
N GLY A 2 -1.69 -18.12 1.22
CA GLY A 2 -1.64 -19.45 0.59
C GLY A 2 -0.43 -20.30 1.00
N LYS A 3 -0.38 -21.54 0.49
CA LYS A 3 0.76 -22.46 0.67
C LYS A 3 2.07 -21.78 0.24
N GLY A 4 3.10 -21.86 1.08
CA GLY A 4 4.40 -21.22 0.85
C GLY A 4 4.53 -19.78 1.38
N GLY A 5 3.45 -19.18 1.90
CA GLY A 5 3.47 -17.80 2.41
C GLY A 5 3.23 -16.74 1.33
N ILE A 6 2.59 -17.11 0.22
CA ILE A 6 2.29 -16.21 -0.89
C ILE A 6 0.87 -15.65 -0.72
N VAL A 7 0.73 -14.33 -0.84
CA VAL A 7 -0.56 -13.63 -0.85
C VAL A 7 -1.02 -13.47 -2.30
N ARG A 8 -1.97 -14.31 -2.72
CA ARG A 8 -2.58 -14.25 -4.07
C ARG A 8 -3.92 -13.52 -4.10
N ASP A 9 -4.59 -13.44 -2.96
CA ASP A 9 -5.91 -12.81 -2.85
C ASP A 9 -5.79 -11.29 -3.00
N PRO A 10 -6.43 -10.68 -4.02
CA PRO A 10 -6.46 -9.23 -4.19
C PRO A 10 -7.07 -8.51 -2.98
N ALA A 11 -8.09 -9.07 -2.34
CA ALA A 11 -8.74 -8.45 -1.18
C ALA A 11 -7.78 -8.39 0.02
N ALA A 12 -6.98 -9.43 0.23
CA ALA A 12 -5.94 -9.42 1.26
C ALA A 12 -4.86 -8.35 1.02
N ARG A 13 -4.51 -8.07 -0.25
CA ARG A 13 -3.54 -7.02 -0.61
C ARG A 13 -4.12 -5.63 -0.38
N GLN A 14 -5.36 -5.41 -0.80
CA GLN A 14 -6.09 -4.15 -0.55
C GLN A 14 -6.27 -3.90 0.94
N GLY A 15 -6.58 -4.94 1.72
CA GLY A 15 -6.66 -4.85 3.18
C GLY A 15 -5.32 -4.48 3.83
N ALA A 16 -4.21 -5.04 3.33
CA ALA A 16 -2.87 -4.66 3.81
C ALA A 16 -2.53 -3.19 3.47
N LEU A 17 -2.86 -2.73 2.26
CA LEU A 17 -2.69 -1.34 1.86
C LEU A 17 -3.51 -0.38 2.74
N ALA A 18 -4.78 -0.71 2.99
CA ALA A 18 -5.64 0.07 3.89
C ALA A 18 -5.06 0.14 5.31
N ALA A 19 -4.66 -0.99 5.88
CA ALA A 19 -4.09 -1.03 7.23
C ALA A 19 -2.80 -0.18 7.35
N VAL A 20 -1.90 -0.23 6.37
CA VAL A 20 -0.67 0.57 6.36
C VAL A 20 -0.97 2.06 6.21
N THR A 21 -1.88 2.42 5.29
CA THR A 21 -2.24 3.83 5.07
C THR A 21 -2.99 4.43 6.26
N ASP A 22 -3.86 3.68 6.92
CA ASP A 22 -4.54 4.13 8.13
C ASP A 22 -3.58 4.29 9.32
N ALA A 23 -2.62 3.37 9.47
CA ALA A 23 -1.54 3.54 10.45
C ALA A 23 -0.72 4.80 10.15
N ALA A 24 -0.37 5.06 8.89
CA ALA A 24 0.36 6.27 8.50
C ALA A 24 -0.43 7.56 8.81
N LYS A 25 -1.75 7.57 8.55
CA LYS A 25 -2.62 8.70 8.93
C LYS A 25 -2.56 9.00 10.42
N SER A 26 -2.60 7.96 11.27
CA SER A 26 -2.51 8.13 12.73
C SER A 26 -1.19 8.75 13.20
N LEU A 27 -0.15 8.69 12.36
CA LEU A 27 1.18 9.26 12.60
C LEU A 27 1.37 10.65 11.97
N GLY A 28 0.32 11.24 11.38
CA GLY A 28 0.37 12.56 10.75
C GLY A 28 0.86 12.57 9.30
N PHE A 29 0.79 11.43 8.61
CA PHE A 29 1.05 11.35 7.17
C PHE A 29 -0.24 11.42 6.35
N ALA A 30 -0.15 11.97 5.15
CA ALA A 30 -1.14 11.79 4.09
C ALA A 30 -0.61 10.76 3.07
N ALA A 31 -1.48 9.86 2.61
CA ALA A 31 -1.17 8.93 1.53
C ALA A 31 -1.54 9.59 0.19
N LEU A 32 -0.56 9.77 -0.67
CA LEU A 32 -0.70 10.48 -1.95
C LEU A 32 -0.94 9.54 -3.13
N GLY A 33 -0.65 8.25 -2.96
CA GLY A 33 -0.89 7.22 -3.96
C GLY A 33 -0.18 5.92 -3.63
N ALA A 34 -0.49 4.87 -4.40
CA ALA A 34 0.19 3.59 -4.33
C ALA A 34 0.32 2.97 -5.72
N CYS A 35 1.34 2.14 -5.91
CA CYS A 35 1.57 1.39 -7.14
C CYS A 35 2.10 -0.01 -6.85
N GLU A 36 2.01 -0.90 -7.83
CA GLU A 36 2.68 -2.20 -7.78
C GLU A 36 4.19 -2.03 -7.97
N SER A 37 4.98 -2.73 -7.16
CA SER A 37 6.43 -2.80 -7.35
C SER A 37 6.75 -3.47 -8.69
N PRO A 38 7.72 -2.94 -9.46
CA PRO A 38 8.15 -3.56 -10.73
C PRO A 38 8.87 -4.92 -10.51
N ILE A 39 9.25 -5.21 -9.27
CA ILE A 39 9.86 -6.49 -8.88
C ILE A 39 8.98 -7.18 -7.84
N ALA A 40 8.94 -8.52 -7.94
CA ALA A 40 8.27 -9.32 -6.93
C ALA A 40 9.15 -9.46 -5.67
N GLY A 41 8.50 -9.46 -4.52
CA GLY A 41 9.10 -9.70 -3.22
C GLY A 41 9.47 -11.17 -2.99
N GLN A 42 9.77 -11.48 -1.73
CA GLN A 42 10.18 -12.84 -1.35
C GLN A 42 9.14 -13.89 -1.78
N LYS A 43 9.61 -14.95 -2.44
CA LYS A 43 8.77 -16.04 -2.98
C LYS A 43 7.75 -15.59 -4.03
N GLY A 44 7.95 -14.44 -4.68
CA GLY A 44 7.07 -13.92 -5.69
C GLY A 44 5.82 -13.23 -5.13
N ASN A 45 5.87 -12.74 -3.89
CA ASN A 45 4.79 -11.90 -3.37
C ASN A 45 4.75 -10.59 -4.17
N LEU A 46 3.54 -10.16 -4.54
CA LEU A 46 3.35 -8.82 -5.07
C LEU A 46 3.56 -7.82 -3.92
N GLU A 47 4.45 -6.86 -4.12
CA GLU A 47 4.68 -5.77 -3.18
C GLU A 47 4.06 -4.49 -3.72
N LEU A 48 3.53 -3.66 -2.82
CA LEU A 48 2.95 -2.36 -3.13
C LEU A 48 3.85 -1.27 -2.55
N LEU A 49 4.13 -0.25 -3.35
CA LEU A 49 4.82 0.96 -2.90
C LEU A 49 3.75 2.02 -2.58
N VAL A 50 3.93 2.73 -1.47
CA VAL A 50 3.00 3.79 -1.02
C VAL A 50 3.75 5.10 -0.89
N TRP A 51 3.24 6.15 -1.51
CA TRP A 51 3.78 7.50 -1.38
C TRP A 51 3.12 8.21 -0.20
N LEU A 52 3.91 8.53 0.83
CA LEU A 52 3.46 9.22 2.04
C LEU A 52 4.11 10.61 2.15
N ARG A 53 3.34 11.59 2.63
CA ARG A 53 3.81 12.94 2.94
C ARG A 53 3.48 13.31 4.37
N TRP A 54 4.49 13.68 5.15
CA TRP A 54 4.32 14.14 6.52
C TRP A 54 3.82 15.59 6.56
N GLY A 55 2.99 15.93 7.55
CA GLY A 55 2.56 17.31 7.81
C GLY A 55 1.63 17.89 6.73
N ALA A 56 1.02 17.01 5.94
CA ALA A 56 0.01 17.39 4.97
C ALA A 56 -1.38 17.22 5.56
N ASP A 57 -2.26 18.19 5.30
CA ASP A 57 -3.68 18.04 5.57
C ASP A 57 -4.17 16.73 4.94
N HIS A 58 -4.95 15.94 5.68
CA HIS A 58 -5.46 14.63 5.24
C HIS A 58 -6.47 14.70 4.07
N ALA A 59 -6.49 15.82 3.34
CA ALA A 59 -7.31 16.05 2.17
C ALA A 59 -6.65 15.41 0.94
N GLY A 60 -6.94 14.13 0.73
CA GLY A 60 -6.59 13.43 -0.50
C GLY A 60 -6.85 11.95 -0.38
N ASP A 61 -8.00 11.50 -0.88
CA ASP A 61 -8.19 10.10 -1.26
C ASP A 61 -7.02 9.67 -2.15
N LEU A 62 -6.56 8.42 -2.00
CA LEU A 62 -5.47 7.81 -2.78
C LEU A 62 -5.61 8.17 -4.26
N ALA A 63 -4.90 9.21 -4.71
CA ALA A 63 -4.83 9.51 -6.12
C ALA A 63 -4.05 8.36 -6.77
N SER A 64 -4.61 7.79 -7.83
CA SER A 64 -4.02 6.68 -8.57
C SER A 64 -2.64 7.09 -9.09
N ALA A 65 -1.57 6.71 -8.40
CA ALA A 65 -0.20 7.07 -8.71
C ALA A 65 0.46 6.06 -9.67
N CYS A 66 -0.24 5.74 -10.75
CA CYS A 66 0.32 4.98 -11.87
C CYS A 66 0.09 5.75 -13.18
N GLU A 67 1.08 6.57 -13.55
CA GLU A 67 1.46 6.81 -14.95
C GLU A 67 2.92 6.36 -15.12
#